data_AF-B4VZI0-F1
#
_entry.id   AF-B4VZI0-F1
#
_cell.length_a   1.000
_cell.length_b   1.000
_cell.length_c   1.000
_cell.angle_alpha   90.00
_cell.angle_beta   90.00
_cell.angle_gamma   90.00
#
_symmetry.space_group_name_H-M   'P 1'
#
loop_
_entity.id
_entity.type
_entity.pdbx_description
1 polymer ?
#
loop_
_entity_poly.entity_id
_entity_poly.type
_entity_poly.pdbx_seq_one_letter_code
_entity_poly.pdbx_strand_id
1 'polypeptide(L)'
;MIILDEPEVHFNDFWKRQIVQLLDAKLKDRHSHVLITTHSSITLTDVPKEDIVVLDRNNNYTQSSFNPTLRTFGADPSDIMVHVFGAPHPAGASSVHRIEQELENSLNRSPHERREVLEELLNNVVAQGYWSYLIRRELQTMEKE
;
A
#
# COMPACT_ATOMS: atom_id res chain seq x y z
N MET A 1 -6.62 -23.31 -19.86
CA MET A 1 -6.85 -21.98 -19.29
C MET A 1 -7.55 -22.15 -17.95
N ILE A 2 -7.06 -21.49 -16.91
CA ILE A 2 -7.61 -21.50 -15.55
C ILE A 2 -7.92 -20.05 -15.20
N ILE A 3 -9.11 -19.79 -14.65
CA ILE A 3 -9.52 -18.46 -14.20
C ILE A 3 -9.85 -18.58 -12.71
N LEU A 4 -9.24 -17.74 -11.90
CA LEU A 4 -9.43 -17.68 -10.47
C LEU A 4 -9.96 -16.29 -10.12
N ASP A 5 -11.17 -16.25 -9.59
CA ASP A 5 -11.77 -14.99 -9.13
C ASP A 5 -11.48 -14.81 -7.65
N GLU A 6 -10.63 -13.84 -7.32
CA GLU A 6 -10.16 -13.52 -5.96
C GLU A 6 -9.89 -14.75 -5.07
N PRO A 7 -9.02 -15.69 -5.51
CA PRO A 7 -8.82 -16.96 -4.82
C PRO A 7 -8.26 -16.81 -3.39
N GLU A 8 -7.79 -15.63 -3.02
CA GLU A 8 -7.22 -15.30 -1.73
C GLU A 8 -8.20 -14.69 -0.70
N VAL A 9 -9.48 -14.46 -1.05
CA VAL A 9 -10.46 -13.78 -0.17
C VAL A 9 -10.60 -14.44 1.20
N HIS A 10 -10.54 -15.77 1.26
CA HIS A 10 -10.66 -16.52 2.51
C HIS A 10 -9.30 -16.91 3.12
N PHE A 11 -8.20 -16.38 2.57
CA PHE A 11 -6.85 -16.69 3.03
C PHE A 11 -6.37 -15.68 4.06
N ASN A 12 -5.59 -16.16 5.03
CA ASN A 12 -4.77 -15.28 5.85
C ASN A 12 -3.57 -14.76 5.03
N ASP A 13 -2.93 -13.69 5.50
CA ASP A 13 -1.87 -13.03 4.74
C ASP A 13 -0.66 -13.93 4.44
N PHE A 14 -0.41 -14.95 5.27
CA PHE A 14 0.63 -15.95 5.01
C PHE A 14 0.35 -16.75 3.73
N TRP A 15 -0.90 -17.13 3.50
CA TRP A 15 -1.30 -17.86 2.29
C TRP A 15 -1.42 -16.95 1.06
N LYS A 16 -1.83 -15.68 1.23
CA LYS A 16 -1.84 -14.70 0.12
C LYS A 16 -0.45 -14.54 -0.51
N ARG A 17 0.61 -14.58 0.32
CA ARG A 17 2.02 -14.50 -0.13
C ARG A 17 2.49 -15.70 -0.94
N GLN A 18 1.80 -16.83 -0.86
CA GLN A 18 2.25 -18.08 -1.48
C GLN A 18 1.42 -18.49 -2.69
N ILE A 19 0.29 -17.83 -2.95
CA ILE A 19 -0.66 -18.32 -3.93
C ILE A 19 -0.07 -18.40 -5.34
N VAL A 20 0.65 -17.37 -5.77
CA VAL A 20 1.30 -17.31 -7.09
C VAL A 20 2.41 -18.36 -7.17
N GLN A 21 3.31 -18.40 -6.18
CA GLN A 21 4.34 -19.43 -6.08
C GLN A 21 3.79 -20.87 -6.15
N LEU A 22 2.69 -21.16 -5.44
CA LEU A 22 2.06 -22.48 -5.43
C LEU A 22 1.46 -22.83 -6.78
N LEU A 23 0.80 -21.87 -7.44
CA LEU A 23 0.23 -22.07 -8.78
C LEU A 23 1.35 -22.32 -9.80
N ASP A 24 2.40 -21.51 -9.79
CA ASP A 24 3.58 -21.69 -10.65
C ASP A 24 4.20 -23.07 -10.44
N ALA A 25 4.48 -23.45 -9.19
CA ALA A 25 5.09 -24.74 -8.88
C ALA A 25 4.25 -25.96 -9.33
N LYS A 26 2.91 -25.84 -9.32
CA LYS A 26 2.00 -26.94 -9.74
C LYS A 26 1.74 -26.97 -11.24
N LEU A 27 1.90 -25.84 -11.92
CA LEU A 27 1.50 -25.68 -13.32
C LEU A 27 2.68 -25.49 -14.27
N LYS A 28 3.92 -25.30 -13.78
CA LYS A 28 5.12 -25.08 -14.60
C LYS A 28 5.34 -26.11 -15.73
N ASP A 29 4.99 -27.37 -15.50
CA ASP A 29 5.18 -28.47 -16.47
C ASP A 29 3.93 -28.68 -17.36
N ARG A 30 2.96 -27.77 -17.27
CA ARG A 30 1.69 -27.80 -18.03
C ARG A 30 1.62 -26.60 -18.95
N HIS A 31 1.14 -26.80 -20.17
CA HIS A 31 0.78 -25.70 -21.07
C HIS A 31 -0.55 -25.07 -20.65
N SER A 32 -0.54 -24.34 -19.53
CA SER A 32 -1.70 -23.68 -18.96
C SER A 32 -1.47 -22.20 -18.72
N HIS A 33 -2.41 -21.37 -19.19
CA HIS A 33 -2.54 -19.98 -18.77
C HIS A 33 -3.43 -19.88 -17.52
N VAL A 34 -3.01 -19.07 -16.55
CA VAL A 34 -3.77 -18.74 -15.35
C VAL A 34 -4.09 -17.24 -15.38
N LEU A 35 -5.36 -16.91 -15.21
CA LEU A 35 -5.82 -15.54 -15.04
C LEU A 35 -6.36 -15.40 -13.62
N ILE A 36 -5.87 -14.42 -12.87
CA ILE A 36 -6.26 -14.15 -11.49
C ILE A 36 -6.81 -12.72 -11.42
N THR A 37 -8.00 -12.56 -10.85
CA THR A 37 -8.48 -11.26 -10.36
C THR A 37 -8.15 -11.16 -8.88
N THR A 38 -7.77 -9.98 -8.42
CA THR A 38 -7.36 -9.79 -7.02
C THR A 38 -7.49 -8.32 -6.63
N HIS A 39 -7.92 -8.09 -5.39
CA HIS A 39 -7.78 -6.81 -4.69
C HIS A 39 -6.63 -6.84 -3.65
N SER A 40 -5.86 -7.94 -3.59
CA SER A 40 -4.76 -8.09 -2.64
C SER A 40 -3.49 -7.42 -3.14
N SER A 41 -3.05 -6.38 -2.43
CA SER A 41 -1.76 -5.74 -2.69
C SER A 41 -0.59 -6.70 -2.53
N ILE A 42 -0.70 -7.63 -1.57
CA ILE A 42 0.32 -8.64 -1.29
C ILE A 42 0.48 -9.60 -2.46
N THR A 43 -0.61 -10.09 -3.06
CA THR A 43 -0.54 -11.00 -4.22
C THR A 43 0.19 -10.35 -5.40
N LEU A 44 -0.04 -9.06 -5.65
CA LEU A 44 0.64 -8.33 -6.73
C LEU A 44 2.16 -8.19 -6.51
N THR A 45 2.65 -8.36 -5.28
CA THR A 45 4.09 -8.33 -5.00
C THR A 45 4.84 -9.55 -5.54
N ASP A 46 4.15 -10.63 -5.92
CA ASP A 46 4.76 -11.86 -6.44
C ASP A 46 4.66 -11.98 -7.97
N VAL A 47 4.23 -10.89 -8.64
CA VAL A 47 4.01 -10.86 -10.09
C VAL A 47 4.73 -9.66 -10.73
N PRO A 48 5.45 -9.82 -11.85
CA PRO A 48 6.01 -8.70 -12.61
C PRO A 48 4.91 -7.75 -13.11
N LYS A 49 5.21 -6.45 -13.20
CA LYS A 49 4.19 -5.45 -13.55
C LYS A 49 3.65 -5.63 -14.98
N GLU A 50 4.45 -6.24 -15.84
CA GLU A 50 4.12 -6.55 -17.24
C GLU A 50 2.98 -7.58 -17.32
N ASP A 51 2.83 -8.42 -16.30
CA ASP A 51 1.81 -9.47 -16.20
C ASP A 51 0.56 -9.01 -15.42
N ILE A 52 0.52 -7.73 -15.02
CA ILE A 52 -0.60 -7.14 -14.28
C ILE A 52 -1.34 -6.14 -15.17
N VAL A 53 -2.67 -6.29 -15.24
CA VAL A 53 -3.57 -5.32 -15.86
C VAL A 53 -4.48 -4.73 -14.79
N VAL A 54 -4.33 -3.45 -14.52
CA VAL A 54 -5.22 -2.69 -13.64
C VAL A 54 -6.46 -2.31 -14.43
N LEU A 55 -7.63 -2.55 -13.85
CA LEU A 55 -8.91 -2.14 -14.40
C LEU A 55 -9.40 -0.91 -13.64
N ASP A 56 -9.45 0.23 -14.31
CA ASP A 56 -9.96 1.48 -13.75
C ASP A 56 -11.44 1.61 -14.10
N ARG A 57 -12.27 1.71 -13.05
CA ARG A 57 -13.73 1.67 -13.15
C ARG A 57 -14.32 3.03 -12.79
N ASN A 58 -15.17 3.53 -13.67
CA ASN A 58 -15.99 4.71 -13.42
C ASN A 58 -17.46 4.30 -13.43
N ASN A 59 -18.14 4.44 -12.29
CA ASN A 59 -19.48 3.93 -12.07
C ASN A 59 -19.59 2.41 -12.33
N ASN A 60 -20.35 2.01 -13.36
CA ASN A 60 -20.64 0.62 -13.68
C ASN A 60 -19.81 0.04 -14.82
N TYR A 61 -18.86 0.80 -15.38
CA TYR A 61 -18.09 0.38 -16.54
C TYR A 61 -16.60 0.58 -16.30
N THR A 62 -15.79 -0.33 -16.83
CA THR A 62 -14.34 -0.15 -16.94
C THR A 62 -14.07 0.98 -17.93
N GLN A 63 -13.52 2.08 -17.44
CA GLN A 63 -13.20 3.25 -18.25
C GLN A 63 -11.86 3.07 -18.97
N SER A 64 -10.88 2.47 -18.29
CA SER A 64 -9.57 2.23 -18.86
C SER A 64 -8.91 0.98 -18.25
N SER A 65 -7.87 0.49 -18.92
CA SER A 65 -7.03 -0.58 -18.42
C SER A 65 -5.57 -0.29 -18.75
N PHE A 66 -4.68 -0.51 -17.80
CA PHE A 66 -3.26 -0.19 -17.95
C PHE A 66 -2.39 -1.12 -17.11
N ASN A 67 -1.12 -1.26 -17.46
CA ASN A 67 -0.14 -1.90 -16.60
C ASN A 67 0.31 -0.93 -15.48
N PRO A 68 0.61 -1.41 -14.27
CA PRO A 68 1.20 -0.59 -13.22
C PRO A 68 2.45 0.18 -13.68
N THR A 69 2.59 1.43 -13.24
CA THR A 69 3.80 2.22 -13.50
C THR A 69 4.96 1.76 -12.61
N LEU A 70 4.66 1.50 -11.34
CA LEU A 70 5.54 0.93 -10.32
C LEU A 70 5.97 -0.51 -10.68
N ARG A 71 7.23 -0.86 -10.39
CA ARG A 71 7.68 -2.27 -10.42
C ARG A 71 7.07 -3.01 -9.23
N THR A 72 6.30 -4.05 -9.51
CA THR A 72 5.48 -4.74 -8.50
C THR A 72 6.19 -5.93 -7.85
N PHE A 73 7.02 -6.66 -8.60
CA PHE A 73 7.72 -7.84 -8.07
C PHE A 73 8.66 -7.47 -6.91
N GLY A 74 8.39 -8.01 -5.72
CA GLY A 74 9.09 -7.72 -4.47
C GLY A 74 8.81 -6.34 -3.87
N ALA A 75 7.82 -5.59 -4.36
CA ALA A 75 7.47 -4.28 -3.84
C ALA A 75 6.87 -4.36 -2.42
N ASP A 76 6.92 -3.26 -1.67
CA ASP A 76 6.18 -3.17 -0.42
C ASP A 76 4.66 -3.14 -0.71
N PRO A 77 3.83 -3.95 -0.02
CA PRO A 77 2.38 -3.93 -0.23
C PRO A 77 1.75 -2.54 -0.02
N SER A 78 2.37 -1.67 0.79
CA SER A 78 1.97 -0.28 1.00
C SER A 78 2.15 0.55 -0.27
N ASP A 79 3.25 0.34 -1.00
CA ASP A 79 3.52 1.04 -2.26
C ASP A 79 2.53 0.61 -3.34
N ILE A 80 2.18 -0.69 -3.39
CA ILE A 80 1.11 -1.19 -4.27
C ILE A 80 -0.23 -0.52 -3.93
N MET A 81 -0.57 -0.43 -2.64
CA MET A 81 -1.81 0.19 -2.18
C MET A 81 -1.94 1.64 -2.66
N VAL A 82 -0.87 2.43 -2.58
CA VAL A 82 -0.87 3.84 -2.98
C VAL A 82 -0.76 3.99 -4.50
N HIS A 83 0.20 3.33 -5.14
CA HIS A 83 0.56 3.62 -6.53
C HIS A 83 -0.21 2.79 -7.56
N VAL A 84 -0.78 1.64 -7.18
CA VAL A 84 -1.56 0.79 -8.08
C VAL A 84 -3.04 0.92 -7.79
N PHE A 85 -3.44 0.85 -6.52
CA PHE A 85 -4.85 0.98 -6.13
C PHE A 85 -5.31 2.41 -5.85
N GLY A 86 -4.38 3.38 -5.87
CA GLY A 86 -4.74 4.79 -5.71
C GLY A 86 -5.24 5.16 -4.32
N ALA A 87 -4.92 4.36 -3.29
CA ALA A 87 -5.26 4.72 -1.93
C ALA A 87 -4.50 5.99 -1.52
N PRO A 88 -5.14 6.95 -0.83
CA PRO A 88 -4.46 8.17 -0.39
C PRO A 88 -3.31 7.87 0.56
N HIS A 89 -3.48 6.84 1.40
CA HIS A 89 -2.49 6.38 2.35
C HIS A 89 -2.59 4.85 2.50
N PRO A 90 -1.49 4.15 2.79
CA PRO A 90 -1.50 2.70 2.99
C PRO A 90 -2.03 2.28 4.38
N ALA A 91 -2.07 3.22 5.32
CA ALA A 91 -2.54 3.01 6.69
C ALA A 91 -4.05 3.21 6.82
N GLY A 92 -4.63 2.68 7.89
CA GLY A 92 -6.07 2.76 8.14
C GLY A 92 -6.55 4.21 8.35
N ALA A 93 -7.73 4.52 7.78
CA ALA A 93 -8.27 5.87 7.73
C ALA A 93 -8.37 6.57 9.10
N SER A 94 -8.78 5.87 10.16
CA SER A 94 -8.88 6.47 11.50
C SER A 94 -7.52 6.90 12.07
N SER A 95 -6.48 6.11 11.82
CA SER A 95 -5.12 6.44 12.28
C SER A 95 -4.55 7.63 11.53
N VAL A 96 -4.72 7.64 10.21
CA VAL A 96 -4.36 8.75 9.33
C VAL A 96 -5.06 10.03 9.75
N HIS A 97 -6.39 9.98 9.90
CA HIS A 97 -7.19 11.15 10.24
C HIS A 97 -6.75 11.78 11.57
N ARG A 98 -6.49 10.95 12.59
CA ARG A 98 -5.98 11.43 13.88
C ARG A 98 -4.62 12.12 13.72
N ILE A 99 -3.70 11.51 12.98
CA ILE A 99 -2.36 12.07 12.77
C ILE A 99 -2.45 13.40 12.02
N GLU A 100 -3.22 13.46 10.93
CA GLU A 100 -3.40 14.67 10.14
C GLU A 100 -3.99 15.82 10.97
N GLN A 101 -5.01 15.54 11.81
CA GLN A 101 -5.59 16.54 12.70
C GLN A 101 -4.59 17.11 13.71
N GLU A 102 -3.77 16.25 14.34
CA GLU A 102 -2.76 16.71 15.29
C GLU A 102 -1.67 17.55 14.60
N LEU A 103 -1.27 17.14 13.38
CA LEU A 103 -0.33 17.90 12.56
C LEU A 103 -0.89 19.27 12.18
N GLU A 104 -2.13 19.34 11.69
CA GLU A 104 -2.80 20.59 11.33
C GLU A 104 -2.95 21.53 12.54
N ASN A 105 -3.38 20.99 13.69
CA ASN A 105 -3.51 21.76 14.93
C ASN A 105 -2.16 22.28 15.43
N SER A 106 -1.06 21.60 15.12
CA SER A 106 0.30 22.03 15.48
C SER A 106 0.80 23.21 14.64
N LEU A 107 0.27 23.42 13.43
CA LEU A 107 0.71 24.49 12.52
C LEU A 107 0.42 25.90 13.07
N ASN A 108 -0.63 26.03 13.88
CA ASN A 108 -1.03 27.30 14.49
C ASN A 108 -0.30 27.60 15.82
N ARG A 109 0.59 26.71 16.28
CA ARG A 109 1.33 26.85 17.54
C ARG A 109 2.70 27.48 17.33
N SER A 110 3.33 27.91 18.42
CA SER A 110 4.72 28.38 18.35
C SER A 110 5.66 27.25 17.90
N PRO A 111 6.84 27.55 17.31
CA PRO A 111 7.79 26.52 16.87
C PRO A 111 8.17 25.53 17.97
N HIS A 112 8.29 25.99 19.22
CA HIS A 112 8.59 25.16 20.37
C HIS A 112 7.45 24.18 20.69
N GLU A 113 6.22 24.68 20.83
CA GLU A 113 5.04 23.85 21.10
C GLU A 113 4.76 22.87 19.96
N ARG A 114 4.98 23.30 18.70
CA ARG A 114 4.86 22.41 17.54
C ARG A 114 5.86 21.28 17.63
N ARG A 115 7.12 21.57 17.98
CA ARG A 115 8.15 20.54 18.19
C ARG A 115 7.74 19.53 19.26
N GLU A 116 7.26 20.00 20.41
CA GLU A 116 6.80 19.13 21.50
C GLU A 116 5.68 18.18 21.05
N VAL A 117 4.68 18.69 20.30
CA VAL A 117 3.60 17.86 19.73
C VAL A 117 4.14 16.78 18.80
N LEU A 118 5.07 17.13 17.91
CA LEU A 118 5.67 16.17 16.98
C LEU A 118 6.48 15.09 17.69
N GLU A 119 7.21 15.45 18.75
CA GLU A 119 7.93 14.49 19.59
C GLU A 119 6.96 13.58 20.37
N GLU A 120 5.86 14.11 20.90
CA GLU A 120 4.82 13.33 21.57
C GLU A 120 4.17 12.32 20.60
N LEU A 121 3.84 12.76 19.38
CA LEU A 121 3.29 11.89 18.35
C LEU A 121 4.23 10.72 18.03
N LEU A 122 5.53 10.98 17.88
CA LEU A 122 6.53 9.94 17.60
C LEU A 122 6.70 8.95 18.74
N ASN A 123 6.61 9.42 19.98
CA ASN A 123 6.89 8.59 21.15
C ASN A 123 5.67 7.76 21.59
N ASN A 124 4.46 8.29 21.40
CA ASN A 124 3.26 7.73 22.05
C ASN A 124 2.12 7.34 21.09
N VAL A 125 2.14 7.80 19.84
CA VAL A 125 0.97 7.63 18.93
C VAL A 125 1.33 6.89 17.65
N VAL A 126 2.42 7.28 16.99
CA VAL A 126 2.74 6.85 15.63
C VAL A 126 3.70 5.66 15.64
N ALA A 127 3.29 4.58 14.98
CA ALA A 127 4.14 3.41 14.76
C ALA A 127 5.22 3.67 13.70
N GLN A 128 6.18 2.75 13.59
CA GLN A 128 7.21 2.80 12.55
C GLN A 128 6.60 2.77 11.14
N GLY A 129 7.27 3.42 10.18
CA GLY A 129 6.84 3.50 8.78
C GLY A 129 6.64 4.93 8.31
N TYR A 130 5.79 5.10 7.29
CA TYR A 130 5.62 6.34 6.53
C TYR A 130 5.39 7.59 7.41
N TRP A 131 4.42 7.55 8.33
CA TRP A 131 4.10 8.70 9.19
C TRP A 131 5.23 9.06 10.15
N SER A 132 5.88 8.07 10.77
CA SER A 132 7.03 8.32 11.64
C SER A 132 8.20 8.95 10.87
N TYR A 133 8.40 8.53 9.62
CA TYR A 133 9.41 9.12 8.74
C TYR A 133 9.11 10.59 8.43
N LEU A 134 7.86 10.91 8.06
CA LEU A 134 7.45 12.28 7.78
C LEU A 134 7.64 13.21 8.97
N ILE A 135 7.22 12.78 10.16
CA ILE A 135 7.35 13.59 11.38
C ILE A 135 8.83 13.81 11.73
N ARG A 136 9.68 12.77 11.63
CA ARG A 136 11.13 12.92 11.85
C ARG A 136 11.76 13.89 10.86
N ARG A 137 11.35 13.86 9.59
CA ARG A 137 11.84 14.77 8.55
C ARG A 137 11.47 16.22 8.86
N GLU A 138 10.26 16.46 9.34
CA GLU A 138 9.81 17.79 9.77
C GLU A 138 10.64 18.31 10.95
N LEU A 139 10.81 17.50 11.99
CA LEU A 139 11.63 17.84 13.17
C LEU A 139 13.07 18.21 12.78
N GLN A 140 13.68 17.45 11.87
CA GLN A 140 15.04 17.74 11.36
C GLN A 140 15.13 19.04 10.57
N THR A 141 14.04 19.47 9.95
CA THR A 141 13.99 20.72 9.20
C THR A 141 13.91 21.90 10.17
N MET A 142 13.15 21.76 11.25
CA MET A 142 13.05 22.76 12.33
C MET A 142 14.34 22.92 13.14
N GLU A 143 15.23 21.93 13.17
CA GLU A 143 16.56 22.04 13.84
C GLU A 143 17.57 22.87 13.05
N LYS A 144 17.29 23.13 11.77
CA LYS A 144 18.19 23.87 10.87
C LYS A 144 17.82 25.35 10.72
N GLU A 145 16.68 25.76 11.27
CA GLU A 145 16.20 27.15 11.34
C GLU A 145 16.59 27.79 12.68
#